data_AF-A0A2G5TD94-F1
#
_entry.id   AF-A0A2G5TD94-F1
#
_cell.length_a   1.000
_cell.length_b   1.000
_cell.length_c   1.000
_cell.angle_alpha   90.00
_cell.angle_beta   90.00
_cell.angle_gamma   90.00
#
_symmetry.space_group_name_H-M   'P 1'
#
loop_
_entity.id
_entity.type
_entity.pdbx_description
1 polymer ?
#
loop_
_entity_poly.entity_id
_entity_poly.type
_entity_poly.pdbx_seq_one_letter_code
_entity_poly.pdbx_strand_id
1 'polypeptide(L)'
;MAQRSGKSAEEIARISTEVTTPAKEAWFKILNGILDKSKSGFLVGDGLTFADLVAVENVTTLEKNGFLVASEQPKLIALREKVYGIPAIKKWIETRPDTQF
;
A
#
# COMPACT_ATOMS: atom_id res chain seq x y z
N MET A 1 4.26 13.35 9.13
CA MET A 1 5.31 12.31 8.95
C MET A 1 5.33 11.45 10.20
N ALA A 2 5.47 10.11 10.09
CA ALA A 2 5.49 9.19 11.22
C ALA A 2 6.32 9.79 12.35
N GLN A 3 5.71 9.91 13.53
CA GLN A 3 6.25 10.63 14.68
C GLN A 3 7.69 10.17 14.88
N ARG A 4 8.63 11.05 14.48
CA ARG A 4 10.08 10.81 14.57
C ARG A 4 10.38 10.77 16.06
N SER A 5 10.30 9.59 16.65
CA SER A 5 10.35 9.35 18.08
C SER A 5 11.75 9.62 18.62
N GLY A 6 12.12 10.91 18.76
CA GLY A 6 13.41 11.34 19.31
C GLY A 6 14.66 10.91 18.53
N LYS A 7 14.52 10.21 17.39
CA LYS A 7 15.63 9.74 16.57
C LYS A 7 16.28 10.89 15.80
N SER A 8 17.60 10.84 15.67
CA SER A 8 18.34 11.84 14.89
C SER A 8 18.03 11.73 13.40
N ALA A 9 18.33 12.77 12.63
CA ALA A 9 18.15 12.75 11.18
C ALA A 9 18.97 11.64 10.51
N GLU A 10 20.19 11.39 11.02
CA GLU A 10 21.07 10.33 10.54
C GLU A 10 20.47 8.95 10.80
N GLU A 11 19.91 8.71 11.99
CA GLU A 11 19.28 7.44 12.31
C GLU A 11 18.03 7.21 11.45
N ILE A 12 17.23 8.26 11.21
CA ILE A 12 16.07 8.18 10.33
C ILE A 12 16.49 7.85 8.89
N ALA A 13 17.52 8.51 8.39
CA ALA A 13 18.05 8.24 7.05
C ALA A 13 18.52 6.78 6.94
N ARG A 14 19.29 6.31 7.93
CA ARG A 14 19.76 4.92 8.00
C ARG A 14 18.62 3.91 8.02
N ILE A 15 17.59 4.12 8.85
CA ILE A 15 16.41 3.24 8.89
C ILE A 15 15.69 3.25 7.54
N SER A 16 15.54 4.42 6.92
CA SER A 16 14.89 4.55 5.63
C SER A 16 15.60 3.75 4.53
N THR A 17 16.93 3.82 4.48
CA THR A 17 17.74 3.17 3.44
C THR A 17 18.00 1.69 3.71
N GLU A 18 18.33 1.32 4.94
CA GLU A 18 18.75 -0.05 5.29
C GLU A 18 17.58 -0.98 5.61
N VAL A 19 16.45 -0.43 6.07
CA VAL A 19 15.31 -1.23 6.58
C VAL A 19 14.05 -0.97 5.75
N THR A 20 13.56 0.27 5.71
CA THR A 20 12.26 0.57 5.13
C THR A 20 12.24 0.32 3.62
N THR A 21 13.24 0.80 2.89
CA THR A 21 13.28 0.68 1.43
C THR A 21 13.38 -0.79 0.97
N PRO A 22 14.32 -1.61 1.48
CA PRO A 22 14.40 -3.03 1.10
C PRO A 22 13.15 -3.82 1.48
N ALA A 23 12.58 -3.58 2.68
CA ALA A 23 11.37 -4.26 3.12
C ALA A 23 10.16 -3.93 2.23
N LYS A 24 9.99 -2.65 1.89
CA LYS A 24 8.96 -2.17 0.97
C LYS A 24 9.10 -2.81 -0.41
N GLU A 25 10.32 -2.81 -0.97
CA GLU A 25 10.58 -3.40 -2.28
C GLU A 25 10.33 -4.91 -2.31
N ALA A 26 10.74 -5.64 -1.26
CA ALA A 26 10.44 -7.05 -1.11
C ALA A 26 8.93 -7.30 -1.06
N TRP A 27 8.19 -6.48 -0.31
CA TRP A 27 6.73 -6.56 -0.22
C TRP A 27 6.05 -6.29 -1.57
N PHE A 28 6.46 -5.23 -2.28
CA PHE A 28 5.96 -4.95 -3.64
C PHE A 28 6.24 -6.10 -4.59
N LYS A 29 7.44 -6.68 -4.56
CA LYS A 29 7.80 -7.83 -5.40
C LYS A 29 6.88 -9.03 -5.15
N ILE A 30 6.58 -9.32 -3.88
CA ILE A 30 5.67 -10.41 -3.50
C ILE A 30 4.26 -10.15 -4.03
N LEU A 31 3.69 -8.96 -3.77
CA LEU A 31 2.35 -8.62 -4.21
C LEU A 31 2.21 -8.62 -5.73
N ASN A 32 3.18 -8.02 -6.44
CA ASN A 32 3.20 -8.02 -7.89
C ASN A 32 3.28 -9.45 -8.44
N GLY A 33 4.10 -10.33 -7.85
CA GLY A 33 4.20 -11.73 -8.25
C GLY A 33 2.93 -12.56 -8.00
N ILE A 34 2.12 -12.17 -6.99
CA ILE A 34 0.78 -12.73 -6.77
C ILE A 34 -0.18 -12.23 -7.85
N LEU A 35 -0.23 -10.92 -8.07
CA LEU A 35 -1.11 -10.29 -9.06
C LEU A 35 -0.81 -10.75 -10.49
N ASP A 36 0.44 -11.06 -10.82
CA ASP A 36 0.84 -11.63 -12.11
C ASP A 36 0.20 -12.98 -12.42
N LYS A 37 -0.13 -13.74 -11.37
CA LYS A 37 -0.78 -15.04 -11.47
C LYS A 37 -2.30 -14.94 -11.29
N SER A 38 -2.79 -13.78 -10.87
CA SER A 38 -4.20 -13.54 -10.61
C SER A 38 -4.96 -13.41 -11.92
N LYS A 39 -6.03 -14.19 -12.06
CA LYS A 39 -6.97 -14.06 -13.18
C LYS A 39 -8.10 -13.07 -12.88
N SER A 40 -8.36 -12.82 -11.60
CA SER A 40 -9.44 -11.96 -11.13
C SER A 40 -9.00 -10.52 -10.87
N GLY A 41 -7.69 -10.31 -10.69
CA GLY A 41 -7.11 -9.05 -10.22
C GLY A 41 -7.23 -8.84 -8.70
N PHE A 42 -7.67 -9.83 -7.94
CA PHE A 42 -7.54 -9.88 -6.47
C PHE A 42 -6.31 -10.71 -6.07
N LEU A 43 -5.84 -10.55 -4.84
CA LEU A 43 -4.67 -11.25 -4.33
C LEU A 43 -4.90 -12.76 -4.19
N VAL A 44 -6.11 -13.20 -3.85
CA VAL A 44 -6.41 -14.63 -3.66
C VAL A 44 -7.78 -14.97 -4.25
N GLY A 45 -7.82 -15.99 -5.10
CA GLY A 45 -9.06 -16.47 -5.71
C GLY A 45 -9.71 -15.45 -6.62
N ASP A 46 -11.04 -15.51 -6.71
CA ASP A 46 -11.82 -14.74 -7.70
C ASP A 46 -12.65 -13.60 -7.10
N GLY A 47 -12.49 -13.31 -5.81
CA GLY A 47 -13.28 -12.31 -5.10
C GLY A 47 -12.47 -11.53 -4.06
N LEU A 48 -13.09 -10.46 -3.55
CA LEU A 48 -12.50 -9.66 -2.49
C LEU A 48 -12.24 -10.51 -1.25
N THR A 49 -11.04 -10.41 -0.72
CA THR A 49 -10.66 -10.94 0.59
C THR A 49 -10.15 -9.81 1.49
N PHE A 50 -10.00 -10.11 2.78
CA PHE A 50 -9.41 -9.15 3.71
C PHE A 50 -7.93 -8.81 3.37
N ALA A 51 -7.22 -9.72 2.69
CA ALA A 51 -5.84 -9.47 2.26
C ALA A 51 -5.76 -8.30 1.28
N ASP A 52 -6.74 -8.18 0.38
CA ASP A 52 -6.83 -7.06 -0.57
C ASP A 52 -6.99 -5.74 0.18
N LEU A 53 -7.89 -5.68 1.18
CA LEU A 53 -8.11 -4.49 2.00
C LEU A 53 -6.84 -4.03 2.72
N VAL A 54 -6.15 -4.96 3.38
CA VAL A 54 -4.89 -4.65 4.09
C VAL A 54 -3.82 -4.14 3.12
N ALA A 55 -3.69 -4.77 1.95
CA ALA A 55 -2.70 -4.37 0.97
C ALA A 55 -2.99 -2.98 0.38
N VAL A 56 -4.23 -2.70 -0.01
CA VAL A 56 -4.56 -1.41 -0.65
C VAL A 56 -4.52 -0.24 0.33
N GLU A 57 -4.92 -0.44 1.59
CA GLU A 57 -4.78 0.60 2.62
C GLU A 57 -3.30 0.87 2.91
N ASN A 58 -2.46 -0.16 2.98
CA ASN A 58 -1.02 0.03 3.16
C ASN A 58 -0.39 0.75 1.96
N VAL A 59 -0.78 0.41 0.72
CA VAL A 59 -0.39 1.13 -0.50
C VAL A 59 -0.79 2.61 -0.44
N THR A 60 -2.03 2.90 -0.04
CA THR A 60 -2.50 4.28 0.16
C THR A 60 -1.67 5.03 1.19
N THR A 61 -1.38 4.41 2.34
CA THR A 61 -0.57 5.03 3.39
C THR A 61 0.88 5.24 2.96
N LEU A 62 1.49 4.29 2.26
CA LEU A 62 2.85 4.43 1.72
C LEU A 62 2.93 5.58 0.70
N GLU A 63 1.94 5.71 -0.19
CA GLU A 63 1.88 6.82 -1.14
C GLU A 63 1.69 8.17 -0.41
N LYS A 64 0.73 8.26 0.51
CA LYS A 64 0.46 9.47 1.30
C LYS A 64 1.69 9.96 2.08
N ASN A 65 2.58 9.04 2.45
CA ASN A 65 3.81 9.34 3.18
C ASN A 65 5.07 9.38 2.30
N GLY A 66 4.94 9.36 0.98
CA GLY A 66 6.06 9.54 0.04
C GLY A 66 6.98 8.32 -0.13
N PHE A 67 6.54 7.13 0.28
CA PHE A 67 7.30 5.89 0.12
C PHE A 67 6.95 5.12 -1.16
N LEU A 68 5.85 5.46 -1.82
CA LEU A 68 5.40 4.86 -3.08
C LEU A 68 5.13 5.95 -4.11
N VAL A 69 5.60 5.73 -5.34
CA VAL A 69 5.24 6.54 -6.52
C VAL A 69 4.29 5.71 -7.38
N ALA A 70 3.07 6.21 -7.60
CA ALA A 70 1.99 5.44 -8.24
C ALA A 70 2.36 4.89 -9.61
N SER A 71 3.05 5.71 -10.43
CA SER A 71 3.48 5.35 -11.78
C SER A 71 4.50 4.20 -11.82
N GLU A 72 5.22 3.94 -10.73
CA GLU A 72 6.18 2.83 -10.63
C GLU A 72 5.54 1.51 -10.20
N GLN A 73 4.30 1.54 -9.70
CA GLN A 73 3.60 0.36 -9.14
C GLN A 73 2.20 0.15 -9.76
N PRO A 74 2.06 0.13 -11.11
CA PRO A 74 0.75 0.16 -11.78
C PRO A 74 -0.19 -0.98 -11.38
N LYS A 75 0.33 -2.18 -11.09
CA LYS A 75 -0.51 -3.31 -10.64
C LYS A 75 -1.07 -3.11 -9.24
N LEU A 76 -0.29 -2.54 -8.32
CA LEU A 76 -0.75 -2.23 -6.97
C LEU A 76 -1.81 -1.12 -7.01
N ILE A 77 -1.63 -0.14 -7.90
CA ILE A 77 -2.62 0.91 -8.12
C ILE A 77 -3.90 0.33 -8.72
N ALA A 78 -3.81 -0.57 -9.71
CA ALA A 78 -4.97 -1.25 -10.28
C ALA A 78 -5.74 -2.09 -9.24
N LEU A 79 -5.05 -2.80 -8.34
CA LEU A 79 -5.68 -3.50 -7.22
C LEU A 79 -6.43 -2.51 -6.32
N ARG A 80 -5.80 -1.39 -5.96
CA ARG A 80 -6.42 -0.35 -5.14
C ARG A 80 -7.67 0.22 -5.78
N GLU A 81 -7.61 0.61 -7.05
CA GLU A 81 -8.76 1.14 -7.79
C GLU A 81 -9.91 0.13 -7.86
N LYS A 82 -9.59 -1.15 -8.10
CA LYS A 82 -10.57 -2.23 -8.10
C LYS A 82 -11.27 -2.37 -6.75
N VAL A 83 -10.51 -2.38 -5.65
CA VAL A 83 -11.06 -2.53 -4.29
C VAL A 83 -11.83 -1.28 -3.86
N TYR A 84 -11.29 -0.09 -4.09
CA TYR A 84 -11.93 1.19 -3.75
C TYR A 84 -13.12 1.50 -4.65
N GLY A 85 -13.24 0.86 -5.81
CA GLY A 85 -14.42 0.93 -6.67
C GLY A 85 -15.65 0.18 -6.11
N ILE A 86 -15.48 -0.68 -5.10
CA ILE A 86 -16.60 -1.42 -4.50
C ILE A 86 -17.52 -0.44 -3.76
N PRO A 87 -18.84 -0.38 -4.05
CA PRO A 87 -19.72 0.70 -3.59
C PRO A 87 -19.69 0.96 -2.07
N ALA A 88 -19.69 -0.10 -1.26
CA ALA A 88 -19.65 0.03 0.19
C ALA A 88 -18.31 0.58 0.71
N ILE A 89 -17.20 0.17 0.08
CA ILE A 89 -15.83 0.61 0.43
C ILE A 89 -15.63 2.05 -0.03
N LYS A 90 -16.06 2.37 -1.26
CA LYS A 90 -16.03 3.74 -1.80
C LYS A 90 -16.73 4.72 -0.85
N LYS A 91 -17.95 4.38 -0.44
CA LYS A 91 -18.73 5.20 0.51
C LYS A 91 -17.99 5.41 1.83
N TRP A 92 -17.33 4.38 2.36
CA TRP A 92 -16.52 4.52 3.58
C TRP A 92 -15.31 5.45 3.37
N ILE A 93 -14.58 5.31 2.26
CA ILE A 93 -13.41 6.15 1.97
C ILE A 93 -13.79 7.62 1.84
N GLU A 94 -14.93 7.91 1.22
CA GLU A 94 -15.46 9.27 1.07
C GLU A 94 -15.91 9.91 2.41
N THR A 95 -16.21 9.11 3.43
CA THR A 95 -16.82 9.59 4.69
C THR A 95 -15.92 9.43 5.91
N ARG A 96 -14.89 8.58 5.85
CA ARG A 96 -13.95 8.37 6.96
C ARG A 96 -13.12 9.63 7.22
N PRO A 97 -12.69 9.88 8.47
CA PRO A 97 -11.77 10.97 8.77
C PRO A 97 -10.47 10.85 7.94
N ASP A 98 -9.99 11.96 7.38
CA ASP A 98 -8.70 11.98 6.69
C ASP A 98 -7.56 12.09 7.72
N THR A 99 -6.93 10.96 8.02
CA THR A 99 -5.79 10.86 8.94
C THR A 99 -4.51 10.56 8.19
N GLN A 100 -3.35 10.84 8.79
CA GLN A 100 -2.06 10.58 8.14
C GLN A 100 -1.77 9.08 7.96
N PHE A 101 -2.38 8.25 8.81
CA PHE A 101 -2.27 6.79 8.88
C PHE A 101 -3.63 6.20 9.22
#